data_AF-A0A2Z6CQ24-F1
#
_entry.id   AF-A0A2Z6CQ24-F1
#
_cell.length_a   1.000
_cell.length_b   1.000
_cell.length_c   1.000
_cell.angle_alpha   90.00
_cell.angle_beta   90.00
_cell.angle_gamma   90.00
#
_symmetry.space_group_name_H-M   'P 1'
#
loop_
_entity.id
_entity.type
_entity.pdbx_description
1 polymer ?
#
loop_
_entity_poly.entity_id
_entity_poly.type
_entity_poly.pdbx_seq_one_letter_code
_entity_poly.pdbx_strand_id
1 'polypeptide(L)' 'MPHSLVLNLLPQSPIPQQYLTGRHLHALFLTLVSSVDRELGDRLHDSTADKAFTLSPLQISTTGVAE' A
#
# COMPACT_ATOMS: atom_id res chain seq x y z
N MET A 1 -8.75 -6.02 -18.14
CA MET A 1 -9.23 -6.93 -17.08
C MET A 1 -8.75 -6.42 -15.73
N PRO A 2 -9.57 -6.39 -14.67
CA PRO A 2 -9.14 -5.97 -13.33
C PRO A 2 -8.18 -7.02 -12.73
N HIS A 3 -7.07 -6.55 -12.14
CA HIS A 3 -6.08 -7.41 -11.48
C HIS A 3 -6.15 -7.19 -9.97
N SER A 4 -6.08 -8.27 -9.19
CA SER A 4 -5.98 -8.22 -7.73
C SER A 4 -4.66 -8.82 -7.29
N LEU A 5 -3.94 -8.10 -6.42
CA LEU A 5 -2.62 -8.50 -5.95
C LEU A 5 -2.56 -8.33 -4.43
N VAL A 6 -2.01 -9.35 -3.75
CA VAL A 6 -1.72 -9.31 -2.32
C VAL A 6 -0.22 -9.13 -2.15
N LEU A 7 0.19 -8.05 -1.48
CA LEU A 7 1.59 -7.81 -1.12
C LEU A 7 1.84 -8.24 0.33
N ASN A 8 2.71 -9.22 0.52
CA ASN A 8 3.24 -9.58 1.84
C ASN A 8 4.58 -8.89 2.04
N LEU A 9 4.63 -7.90 2.93
CA LEU A 9 5.84 -7.13 3.23
C LEU A 9 6.37 -7.49 4.61
N LEU A 10 7.69 -7.68 4.71
CA LEU A 10 8.37 -7.91 5.99
C LEU A 10 9.01 -6.59 6.46
N PRO A 11 8.65 -6.08 7.64
CA PRO A 11 9.28 -4.89 8.18
C PRO A 11 10.74 -5.19 8.54
N GLN A 12 11.67 -4.32 8.13
CA GLN A 12 13.08 -4.42 8.50
C GLN A 12 13.37 -3.79 9.88
N SER A 13 12.44 -2.99 10.40
CA SER A 13 12.52 -2.32 11.69
C SER A 13 11.11 -2.11 12.27
N PRO A 14 10.97 -1.83 13.58
CA PRO A 14 9.68 -1.52 14.18
C PRO A 14 9.04 -0.30 13.51
N ILE A 15 7.84 -0.47 12.97
CA ILE A 15 7.08 0.61 12.32
C ILE A 15 6.13 1.23 13.35
N PRO A 16 6.24 2.54 13.64
CA PRO A 16 5.28 3.21 14.51
C PRO A 16 3.86 3.15 13.96
N GLN A 17 2.86 2.97 14.82
CA GLN A 17 1.46 2.76 14.41
C GLN A 17 0.89 3.89 13.53
N GLN A 18 1.38 5.12 13.68
CA GLN A 18 0.98 6.25 12.83
C GLN A 18 1.27 6.01 11.33
N TYR A 19 2.30 5.21 11.02
CA TYR A 19 2.66 4.85 9.65
C TYR A 19 1.87 3.66 9.08
N LEU A 20 1.03 3.01 9.90
CA LEU A 20 0.17 1.90 9.47
C LEU A 20 -1.20 2.38 8.98
N THR A 21 -1.39 3.69 8.80
CA THR A 21 -2.64 4.27 8.31
C THR A 21 -2.77 4.18 6.80
N GLY A 22 -4.01 4.18 6.29
CA GLY A 22 -4.29 4.04 4.86
C GLY A 22 -3.59 5.08 3.97
N ARG A 23 -3.33 6.29 4.47
CA ARG A 23 -2.58 7.34 3.74
C ARG A 23 -1.13 6.94 3.47
N HIS A 24 -0.46 6.34 4.45
CA HIS A 24 0.93 5.90 4.29
C HIS A 24 1.02 4.67 3.40
N LEU A 25 0.05 3.75 3.48
CA LEU A 25 -0.04 2.62 2.56
C LEU A 25 -0.29 3.08 1.11
N HIS A 26 -1.14 4.09 0.91
CA HIS A 26 -1.36 4.71 -0.39
C HIS A 26 -0.08 5.35 -0.95
N ALA A 27 0.67 6.08 -0.12
CA ALA A 27 1.96 6.64 -0.52
C ALA A 27 2.99 5.55 -0.84
N LEU A 28 3.04 4.46 -0.07
CA LEU A 28 3.91 3.32 -0.30
C LEU A 28 3.59 2.62 -1.62
N PHE A 29 2.29 2.40 -1.92
CA PHE A 29 1.87 1.84 -3.20
C PHE A 29 2.36 2.70 -4.38
N LEU A 30 2.12 4.01 -4.34
CA LEU A 30 2.59 4.90 -5.39
C LEU A 30 4.11 4.93 -5.49
N THR A 31 4.82 4.88 -4.36
CA THR A 31 6.28 4.82 -4.34
C THR A 31 6.81 3.54 -5.02
N LEU A 32 6.17 2.40 -4.77
CA LEU A 32 6.51 1.13 -5.42
C LEU A 32 6.25 1.18 -6.93
N VAL A 33 5.10 1.72 -7.35
CA VAL A 33 4.78 1.90 -8.76
C VAL A 33 5.78 2.84 -9.42
N SER A 34 6.01 4.01 -8.84
CA SER A 34 6.97 5.01 -9.35
C SER A 34 8.41 4.51 -9.40
N SER A 35 8.78 3.54 -8.56
CA SER A 35 10.10 2.89 -8.61
C SER A 35 10.29 2.01 -9.85
N VAL A 36 9.21 1.52 -10.45
CA VAL A 36 9.25 0.68 -11.65
C VAL A 36 8.90 1.50 -12.88
N ASP A 37 7.85 2.31 -12.79
CA ASP A 37 7.34 3.19 -13.83
C ASP A 37 6.84 4.51 -13.23
N ARG A 38 7.64 5.55 -13.42
CA ARG A 38 7.36 6.89 -12.88
C ARG A 38 6.17 7.55 -13.57
N GLU A 39 6.03 7.37 -14.88
CA GLU A 39 4.95 7.97 -15.65
C GLU A 39 3.60 7.37 -15.24
N LEU A 40 3.56 6.05 -15.02
CA LEU A 40 2.38 5.38 -14.48
C LEU A 40 2.03 5.86 -13.07
N GLY A 41 3.03 6.01 -12.20
CA GLY A 41 2.85 6.53 -10.85
C GLY A 41 2.24 7.94 -10.83
N ASP A 42 2.74 8.84 -11.67
CA ASP A 42 2.23 10.21 -11.80
C ASP A 42 0.77 10.22 -12.30
N ARG A 43 0.42 9.39 -13.29
CA ARG A 43 -0.96 9.24 -13.79
C ARG A 43 -1.93 8.71 -12.73
N LEU A 44 -1.51 7.72 -11.94
CA LEU A 44 -2.31 7.14 -10.85
C LEU A 44 -2.44 8.09 -9.65
N HIS A 45 -1.45 8.96 -9.43
CA HIS A 45 -1.50 9.98 -8.40
C HIS A 45 -2.49 11.10 -8.76
N ASP A 46 -2.39 11.65 -9.98
CA ASP A 46 -3.14 12.82 -10.47
C ASP A 46 -4.64 12.56 -10.71
N SER A 47 -5.02 11.28 -10.90
CA SER A 47 -6.43 10.90 -11.07
C SER A 47 -7.23 11.19 -9.78
N THR A 48 -7.99 12.29 -9.80
CA THR A 48 -8.62 12.93 -8.61
C THR A 48 -10.09 12.53 -8.39
N ALA A 49 -10.79 12.00 -9.40
CA ALA A 49 -12.22 11.68 -9.30
C ALA A 49 -12.53 10.17 -9.27
N ASP A 50 -11.82 9.35 -10.04
CA ASP A 50 -12.08 7.90 -10.15
C ASP A 50 -10.75 7.16 -10.29
N LYS A 51 -10.15 6.77 -9.16
CA LYS A 51 -8.89 6.01 -9.18
C LYS A 51 -9.21 4.60 -9.68
N ALA A 52 -8.53 4.19 -10.76
CA ALA A 52 -8.67 2.84 -11.34
C ALA A 52 -8.13 1.69 -10.44
N PHE A 53 -7.82 1.96 -9.16
CA PHE A 53 -7.32 1.00 -8.19
C PHE A 53 -7.96 1.21 -6.82
N THR A 54 -8.01 0.14 -6.03
CA THR A 54 -8.42 0.17 -4.61
C THR A 54 -7.31 -0.43 -3.77
N LEU A 55 -7.02 0.19 -2.62
CA LEU A 55 -6.09 -0.34 -1.63
C LEU A 55 -6.87 -0.82 -0.41
N SER A 56 -6.62 -2.06 -0.02
CA SER A 56 -7.13 -2.60 1.23
C SER A 56 -6.23 -2.17 2.40
N PRO A 57 -6.79 -2.01 3.61
CA PRO A 57 -5.98 -1.72 4.80
C PRO A 57 -4.99 -2.85 5.10
N LEU A 58 -3.89 -2.51 5.79
CA LEU A 58 -2.88 -3.48 6.19
C LEU A 58 -3.49 -4.51 7.14
N GLN A 59 -3.47 -5.77 6.72
CA GLN A 59 -3.79 -6.89 7.59
C GLN A 59 -2.56 -7.18 8.45
N ILE A 60 -2.56 -6.71 9.69
CA ILE A 60 -1.58 -7.14 10.68
C ILE A 60 -1.97 -8.54 11.14
N SER A 61 -1.08 -9.51 10.95
CA SER A 61 -1.19 -10.79 11.64
C SER A 61 -0.99 -10.48 13.13
N THR A 62 -2.08 -10.26 13.86
CA THR A 62 -2.07 -10.50 15.29
C THR A 62 -1.90 -12.00 15.44
N THR A 63 -0.66 -12.47 15.32
CA THR A 63 -0.26 -13.72 15.95
C THR A 63 -0.40 -13.46 17.44
N GLY A 64 -1.63 -13.58 17.92
CA GLY A 64 -1.90 -13.75 19.33
C GLY A 64 -1.12 -15.00 19.71
N VAL A 65 -0.07 -14.81 20.49
CA VAL A 65 0.18 -15.73 21.60
C VAL A 65 -1.10 -15.75 22.43
N ALA A 66 -2.03 -16.61 22.03
CA ALA A 66 -2.99 -17.15 22.97
C ALA A 66 -2.19 -18.14 23.83
N GLU A 67 -2.12 -17.81 25.11
CA GLU A 67 -1.60 -18.67 26.19
C GLU A 67 -2.10 -20.11 26.11
#